data_AF-A0A939X8Y8-F1
#
_entry.id   AF-A0A939X8Y8-F1
#
_cell.length_a   1.000
_cell.length_b   1.000
_cell.length_c   1.000
_cell.angle_alpha   90.00
_cell.angle_beta   90.00
_cell.angle_gamma   90.00
#
_symmetry.space_group_name_H-M   'P 1'
#
loop_
_entity.id
_entity.type
_entity.pdbx_description
1 polymer ?
#
loop_
_entity_poly.entity_id
_entity_poly.type
_entity_poly.pdbx_seq_one_letter_code
_entity_poly.pdbx_strand_id
1 'polypeptide(L)'
;MANQEEIFKKVVSHAKEYGFIFPSSEIYDGLGAVYDYGQLGTELKNNIKQYWWKAMVQLHENIVGIDSAIFMHPKIWKASGHVDAFNDPLIDNKDSKKRYRADVLIEDHIAKIEDKINKECEKAHKRFGDAFDRNQFVTTNARVLEHQKQIDEIHAKYADCMNRNDLEGLKQLILDLGIVCPISGTRNWTDVRQFNLMFATKMGSVIDDSDTLYLRPETAQGIFVNFLNVQKSGRMKIPFGIAQIGKAFRNEIVARQFIFRMREFEQMEMQFFVRPGSELEWFKYWKDERLKWHLSLGIPA
;
A
#
# COMPACT_ATOMS: atom_id res chain seq x y z
N MET A 1 -12.60 17.27 -9.17
CA MET A 1 -12.95 16.10 -8.33
C MET A 1 -14.17 15.34 -8.84
N ALA A 2 -15.33 15.97 -9.07
CA ALA A 2 -16.55 15.27 -9.54
C ALA A 2 -16.35 14.40 -10.81
N ASN A 3 -15.53 14.86 -11.76
CA ASN A 3 -15.25 14.11 -13.00
C ASN A 3 -14.45 12.81 -12.76
N GLN A 4 -13.52 12.79 -11.81
CA GLN A 4 -12.68 11.62 -11.55
C GLN A 4 -13.46 10.48 -10.89
N GLU A 5 -14.35 10.79 -9.95
CA GLU A 5 -15.20 9.79 -9.31
C GLU A 5 -16.19 9.16 -10.32
N GLU A 6 -16.72 9.97 -11.23
CA GLU A 6 -17.59 9.49 -12.31
C GLU A 6 -16.83 8.61 -13.32
N ILE A 7 -15.64 9.04 -13.74
CA ILE A 7 -14.75 8.22 -14.59
C ILE A 7 -14.43 6.89 -13.89
N PHE A 8 -14.12 6.92 -12.59
CA PHE A 8 -13.81 5.71 -11.83
C PHE A 8 -15.01 4.75 -11.80
N LYS A 9 -16.23 5.25 -11.57
CA LYS A 9 -17.46 4.43 -11.65
C LYS A 9 -17.64 3.81 -13.03
N LYS A 10 -17.35 4.56 -14.12
CA LYS A 10 -17.39 4.03 -15.49
C LYS A 10 -16.36 2.92 -15.71
N VAL A 11 -15.14 3.09 -15.20
CA VAL A 11 -14.09 2.06 -15.28
C VAL A 11 -14.51 0.79 -14.56
N VAL A 12 -15.04 0.90 -13.33
CA VAL A 12 -15.52 -0.25 -12.56
C VAL A 12 -16.68 -0.96 -13.28
N SER A 13 -17.64 -0.19 -13.83
CA SER A 13 -18.75 -0.74 -14.61
C SER A 13 -18.26 -1.48 -15.85
N HIS A 14 -17.33 -0.89 -16.60
CA HIS A 14 -16.76 -1.49 -17.80
C HIS A 14 -15.97 -2.76 -17.49
N ALA A 15 -15.14 -2.73 -16.43
CA ALA A 15 -14.36 -3.90 -16.02
C ALA A 15 -15.27 -5.09 -15.67
N LYS A 16 -16.43 -4.82 -15.05
CA LYS A 16 -17.47 -5.81 -14.81
C LYS A 16 -18.13 -6.25 -16.12
N GLU A 17 -18.76 -5.32 -16.85
CA GLU A 17 -19.54 -5.63 -18.05
C GLU A 17 -18.77 -6.45 -19.11
N TYR A 18 -17.47 -6.19 -19.28
CA TYR A 18 -16.65 -6.80 -20.33
C TYR A 18 -15.77 -7.97 -19.86
N GLY A 19 -15.98 -8.51 -18.66
CA GLY A 19 -15.25 -9.73 -18.27
C GLY A 19 -13.80 -9.49 -17.81
N PHE A 20 -13.50 -8.32 -17.25
CA PHE A 20 -12.20 -8.07 -16.62
C PHE A 20 -12.17 -8.49 -15.17
N ILE A 21 -12.97 -7.85 -14.30
CA ILE A 21 -12.90 -8.04 -12.85
C ILE A 21 -14.32 -8.00 -12.26
N PHE A 22 -14.61 -8.93 -11.36
CA PHE A 22 -15.88 -9.05 -10.64
C PHE A 22 -15.66 -9.25 -9.14
N PRO A 23 -16.60 -8.84 -8.26
CA PRO A 23 -16.58 -9.25 -6.86
C PRO A 23 -16.52 -10.78 -6.74
N SER A 24 -15.58 -11.30 -5.94
CA SER A 24 -15.49 -12.73 -5.67
C SER A 24 -16.77 -13.18 -4.97
N SER A 25 -17.28 -14.36 -5.35
CA SER A 25 -18.48 -14.95 -4.74
C SER A 25 -19.74 -14.07 -4.88
N GLU A 26 -19.88 -13.35 -6.00
CA GLU A 26 -20.94 -12.35 -6.21
C GLU A 26 -22.36 -12.87 -5.95
N ILE A 27 -22.66 -14.12 -6.31
CA ILE A 27 -23.99 -14.73 -6.09
C ILE A 27 -24.32 -14.98 -4.60
N TYR A 28 -23.31 -14.86 -3.72
CA TYR A 28 -23.41 -15.00 -2.26
C TYR A 28 -23.10 -13.66 -1.58
N ASP A 29 -23.63 -12.56 -2.12
CA ASP A 29 -23.42 -11.16 -1.67
C ASP A 29 -21.98 -10.64 -1.79
N GLY A 30 -21.09 -11.44 -2.35
CA GLY A 30 -19.68 -11.11 -2.54
C GLY A 30 -18.84 -11.19 -1.27
N LEU A 31 -17.53 -11.29 -1.43
CA LEU A 31 -16.56 -11.21 -0.35
C LEU A 31 -15.80 -9.88 -0.42
N GLY A 32 -15.89 -9.06 0.64
CA GLY A 32 -15.33 -7.71 0.65
C GLY A 32 -13.82 -7.67 0.34
N ALA A 33 -13.43 -6.81 -0.62
CA ALA A 33 -12.05 -6.65 -1.11
C ALA A 33 -11.40 -7.93 -1.68
N VAL A 34 -12.19 -8.90 -2.12
CA VAL A 34 -11.73 -10.06 -2.88
C VAL A 34 -12.41 -10.04 -4.25
N TYR A 35 -11.64 -10.26 -5.31
CA TYR A 35 -12.11 -10.12 -6.68
C TYR A 35 -11.62 -11.26 -7.56
N ASP A 36 -12.49 -11.68 -8.47
CA ASP A 36 -12.20 -12.65 -9.52
C ASP A 36 -11.85 -11.93 -10.82
N TYR A 37 -10.86 -12.46 -11.55
CA TYR A 37 -10.52 -11.99 -12.89
C TYR A 37 -11.28 -12.82 -13.92
N GLY A 38 -12.08 -12.15 -14.76
CA GLY A 38 -12.84 -12.77 -15.84
C GLY A 38 -11.96 -13.19 -17.02
N GLN A 39 -12.59 -13.51 -18.16
CA GLN A 39 -11.88 -14.02 -19.34
C GLN A 39 -10.86 -13.00 -19.88
N LEU A 40 -11.27 -11.75 -20.09
CA LEU A 40 -10.37 -10.69 -20.58
C LEU A 40 -9.38 -10.23 -19.50
N GLY A 41 -9.82 -10.21 -18.24
CA GLY A 41 -8.98 -9.82 -17.12
C GLY A 41 -7.84 -10.80 -16.88
N THR A 42 -8.11 -12.10 -17.03
CA THR A 42 -7.10 -13.16 -16.90
C THR A 42 -6.03 -13.03 -17.99
N GLU A 43 -6.44 -12.83 -19.25
CA GLU A 43 -5.50 -12.64 -20.36
C GLU A 43 -4.65 -11.37 -20.18
N LEU A 44 -5.28 -10.23 -19.83
CA LEU A 44 -4.56 -8.99 -19.55
C LEU A 44 -3.53 -9.17 -18.42
N LYS A 45 -3.96 -9.77 -17.30
CA LYS A 45 -3.10 -10.05 -16.14
C LYS A 45 -1.93 -10.96 -16.51
N ASN A 46 -2.17 -12.02 -17.28
CA ASN A 46 -1.12 -12.92 -17.74
C ASN A 46 -0.13 -12.23 -18.69
N ASN A 47 -0.60 -11.41 -19.61
CA ASN A 47 0.26 -10.64 -20.52
C ASN A 47 1.18 -9.69 -19.75
N ILE A 48 0.65 -8.97 -18.76
CA ILE A 48 1.45 -8.08 -17.90
C ILE A 48 2.52 -8.88 -17.13
N LYS A 49 2.13 -9.99 -16.51
CA LYS A 49 3.08 -10.86 -15.76
C LYS A 49 4.18 -11.42 -16.65
N GLN A 50 3.83 -11.93 -17.82
CA GLN A 50 4.79 -12.49 -18.77
C GLN A 50 5.75 -11.40 -19.28
N TYR A 51 5.24 -10.21 -19.59
CA TYR A 51 6.08 -9.10 -20.03
C TYR A 51 7.02 -8.63 -18.92
N TRP A 52 6.53 -8.51 -17.68
CA TRP A 52 7.38 -8.21 -16.52
C TRP A 52 8.45 -9.27 -16.31
N TRP A 53 8.10 -10.56 -16.36
CA TRP A 53 9.05 -11.65 -16.16
C TRP A 53 10.14 -11.69 -17.24
N LYS A 54 9.75 -11.50 -18.51
CA LYS A 54 10.70 -11.34 -19.62
C LYS A 54 11.66 -10.20 -19.35
N ALA A 55 11.13 -9.01 -19.04
CA ALA A 55 11.94 -7.83 -18.83
C ALA A 55 12.85 -7.90 -17.59
N MET A 56 12.37 -8.49 -16.49
CA MET A 56 13.11 -8.49 -15.21
C MET A 56 14.09 -9.64 -15.13
N VAL A 57 13.69 -10.81 -15.60
CA VAL A 57 14.44 -12.04 -15.39
C VAL A 57 15.15 -12.44 -16.67
N GLN A 58 14.44 -12.52 -17.80
CA GLN A 58 15.04 -13.09 -19.03
C GLN A 58 15.98 -12.14 -19.78
N LEU A 59 15.81 -10.83 -19.60
CA LEU A 59 16.70 -9.82 -20.19
C LEU A 59 17.90 -9.45 -19.30
N HIS A 60 18.00 -10.01 -18.09
CA HIS A 60 19.08 -9.72 -17.15
C HIS A 60 19.86 -11.00 -16.82
N GLU A 61 21.15 -11.02 -17.13
CA GLU A 61 22.01 -12.18 -16.87
C GLU A 61 22.20 -12.48 -15.38
N ASN A 62 22.03 -11.49 -14.51
CA ASN A 62 22.24 -11.59 -13.07
C ASN A 62 20.93 -11.62 -12.26
N ILE A 63 19.78 -11.89 -12.87
CA ILE A 63 18.51 -12.05 -12.17
C ILE A 63 17.95 -13.43 -12.42
N VAL A 64 17.54 -14.10 -11.34
CA VAL A 64 16.96 -15.44 -11.40
C VAL A 64 15.59 -15.46 -10.76
N GLY A 65 14.73 -16.37 -11.23
CA GLY A 65 13.38 -16.53 -10.72
C GLY A 65 13.27 -17.65 -9.69
N ILE A 66 12.40 -17.46 -8.70
CA ILE A 66 11.93 -18.53 -7.81
C ILE A 66 10.40 -18.49 -7.65
N ASP A 67 9.83 -19.59 -7.16
CA ASP A 67 8.45 -19.65 -6.70
C ASP A 67 8.42 -20.30 -5.30
N SER A 68 8.33 -19.46 -4.27
CA SER A 68 8.25 -19.92 -2.88
C SER A 68 6.82 -20.27 -2.50
N ALA A 69 6.66 -21.20 -1.56
CA ALA A 69 5.36 -21.52 -0.97
C ALA A 69 4.70 -20.30 -0.29
N ILE A 70 3.37 -20.31 -0.20
CA ILE A 70 2.58 -19.34 0.58
C ILE A 70 2.69 -19.64 2.07
N PHE A 71 2.58 -20.92 2.44
CA PHE A 71 2.75 -21.37 3.82
C PHE A 71 4.23 -21.38 4.19
N MET A 72 4.59 -20.54 5.15
CA MET A 72 5.96 -20.39 5.65
C MET A 72 5.98 -20.52 7.16
N HIS A 73 7.09 -21.03 7.69
CA HIS A 73 7.24 -21.26 9.13
C HIS A 73 7.03 -19.96 9.94
N PRO A 74 6.19 -19.96 11.00
CA PRO A 74 5.78 -18.74 11.73
C PRO A 74 6.94 -17.87 12.25
N LYS A 75 8.04 -18.50 12.68
CA LYS A 75 9.27 -17.81 13.10
C LYS A 75 9.83 -16.82 12.07
N ILE A 76 9.57 -17.02 10.78
CA ILE A 76 9.99 -16.09 9.72
C ILE A 76 9.28 -14.74 9.89
N TRP A 77 7.98 -14.75 10.21
CA TRP A 77 7.17 -13.55 10.43
C TRP A 77 7.53 -12.83 11.73
N LYS A 78 8.00 -13.58 12.74
CA LYS A 78 8.55 -12.97 13.95
C LYS A 78 9.91 -12.33 13.69
N ALA A 79 10.81 -13.03 12.99
CA ALA A 79 12.16 -12.54 12.68
C ALA A 79 12.14 -11.31 11.76
N SER A 80 11.20 -11.26 10.81
CA SER A 80 10.99 -10.11 9.93
C SER A 80 10.20 -8.96 10.58
N GLY A 81 9.73 -9.14 11.83
CA GLY A 81 8.96 -8.14 12.56
C GLY A 81 7.48 -8.06 12.20
N HIS A 82 6.99 -8.84 11.23
CA HIS A 82 5.58 -8.80 10.80
C HIS A 82 4.58 -9.13 11.92
N VAL A 83 4.93 -10.06 12.82
CA VAL A 83 4.03 -10.39 13.95
C VAL A 83 3.85 -9.19 14.90
N ASP A 84 4.89 -8.40 15.10
CA ASP A 84 4.90 -7.34 16.12
C ASP A 84 4.57 -5.95 15.56
N ALA A 85 4.96 -5.68 14.32
CA ALA A 85 4.91 -4.34 13.73
C ALA A 85 3.95 -4.22 12.53
N PHE A 86 3.46 -5.33 11.96
CA PHE A 86 2.53 -5.28 10.82
C PHE A 86 1.08 -5.12 11.28
N ASN A 87 0.84 -4.02 11.99
CA ASN A 87 -0.44 -3.69 12.60
C ASN A 87 -0.93 -2.32 12.11
N ASP A 88 -2.21 -2.21 11.78
CA ASP A 88 -2.86 -0.93 11.55
C ASP A 88 -3.49 -0.39 12.85
N PRO A 89 -3.38 0.92 13.15
CA PRO A 89 -4.09 1.54 14.26
C PRO A 89 -5.55 1.76 13.87
N LEU A 90 -6.48 1.12 14.58
CA LEU A 90 -7.90 1.18 14.29
C LEU A 90 -8.69 1.90 15.37
N ILE A 91 -9.73 2.60 14.93
CA ILE A 91 -10.67 3.30 15.79
C ILE A 91 -12.10 3.10 15.29
N ASP A 92 -13.03 2.82 16.20
CA ASP A 92 -14.45 2.63 15.87
C ASP A 92 -15.24 3.87 16.33
N ASN A 93 -16.25 4.27 15.56
CA ASN A 93 -17.21 5.27 16.01
C ASN A 93 -18.43 4.55 16.64
N LYS A 94 -18.75 4.88 17.89
CA LYS A 94 -19.79 4.18 18.66
C LYS A 94 -21.20 4.37 18.09
N ASP A 95 -21.46 5.51 17.43
CA ASP A 95 -22.80 5.83 16.92
C ASP A 95 -23.05 5.18 15.56
N SER A 96 -22.11 5.30 14.63
CA SER A 96 -22.20 4.66 13.29
C SER A 96 -21.84 3.18 13.29
N LYS A 97 -21.16 2.69 14.35
CA LYS A 97 -20.57 1.34 14.45
C LYS A 97 -19.58 1.03 13.32
N LYS A 98 -19.05 2.07 12.68
CA LYS A 98 -18.10 1.93 11.58
C LYS A 98 -16.67 2.03 12.10
N ARG A 99 -15.82 1.23 11.47
CA ARG A 99 -14.40 1.11 11.74
C ARG A 99 -13.59 1.95 10.77
N TYR A 100 -12.58 2.62 11.31
CA TYR A 100 -11.68 3.47 10.57
C TYR A 100 -10.24 3.19 10.95
N ARG A 101 -9.35 3.50 10.03
CA ARG A 101 -7.91 3.56 10.25
C ARG A 101 -7.58 4.94 10.83
N ALA A 102 -6.96 4.95 12.00
CA ALA A 102 -6.66 6.17 12.75
C ALA A 102 -5.67 7.07 12.00
N ASP A 103 -4.67 6.47 11.35
CA ASP A 103 -3.72 7.15 10.47
C ASP A 103 -4.40 7.76 9.25
N VAL A 104 -5.26 7.01 8.55
CA VAL A 104 -6.01 7.52 7.39
C VAL A 104 -6.90 8.71 7.75
N LEU A 105 -7.51 8.70 8.94
CA LEU A 105 -8.30 9.86 9.40
C LEU A 105 -7.45 11.13 9.54
N ILE A 106 -6.20 10.98 9.98
CA ILE A 106 -5.24 12.09 10.13
C ILE A 106 -4.73 12.52 8.74
N GLU A 107 -4.38 11.58 7.86
CA GLU A 107 -3.98 11.86 6.47
C GLU A 107 -5.08 12.60 5.71
N ASP A 108 -6.34 12.16 5.81
CA ASP A 108 -7.50 12.84 5.21
C ASP A 108 -7.70 14.26 5.77
N HIS A 109 -7.32 14.49 7.03
CA HIS A 109 -7.35 15.83 7.63
C HIS A 109 -6.24 16.72 7.06
N ILE A 110 -5.02 16.19 6.93
CA ILE A 110 -3.88 16.88 6.31
C ILE A 110 -4.19 17.25 4.87
N ALA A 111 -4.73 16.31 4.08
CA ALA A 111 -5.11 16.55 2.69
C ALA A 111 -6.13 17.71 2.54
N LYS A 112 -7.04 17.88 3.51
CA LYS A 112 -7.97 19.03 3.52
C LYS A 112 -7.26 20.36 3.79
N ILE A 113 -6.16 20.36 4.54
CA ILE A 113 -5.32 21.56 4.75
C ILE A 113 -4.51 21.84 3.48
N GLU A 114 -3.93 20.81 2.85
CA GLU A 114 -3.24 20.94 1.57
C GLU A 114 -4.16 21.48 0.47
N ASP A 115 -5.42 21.05 0.42
CA ASP A 115 -6.42 21.58 -0.49
C ASP A 115 -6.68 23.09 -0.28
N LYS A 116 -6.57 23.60 0.95
CA LYS A 116 -6.66 25.04 1.21
C LYS A 116 -5.44 25.76 0.64
N ILE A 117 -4.23 25.20 0.84
CA ILE A 117 -3.00 25.74 0.25
C ILE A 117 -3.11 25.78 -1.28
N ASN A 118 -3.57 24.70 -1.91
CA ASN A 118 -3.76 24.61 -3.35
C ASN A 118 -4.77 25.65 -3.85
N LYS A 119 -5.90 25.84 -3.16
CA LYS A 119 -6.89 26.88 -3.51
C LYS A 119 -6.33 28.30 -3.38
N GLU A 120 -5.51 28.58 -2.37
CA GLU A 120 -4.86 29.88 -2.24
C GLU A 120 -3.82 30.10 -3.36
N CYS A 121 -3.07 29.06 -3.74
CA CYS A 121 -2.17 29.11 -4.89
C CYS A 121 -2.91 29.35 -6.21
N GLU A 122 -4.06 28.68 -6.44
CA GLU A 122 -4.89 28.88 -7.63
C GLU A 122 -5.44 30.30 -7.72
N LYS A 123 -5.89 30.88 -6.60
CA LYS A 123 -6.34 32.28 -6.54
C LYS A 123 -5.21 33.25 -6.85
N ALA A 124 -4.01 32.99 -6.32
CA ALA A 124 -2.83 33.81 -6.59
C ALA A 124 -2.41 33.70 -8.05
N HIS A 125 -2.41 32.50 -8.63
CA HIS A 125 -2.12 32.30 -10.04
C HIS A 125 -3.12 33.08 -10.92
N LYS A 126 -4.42 33.02 -10.63
CA LYS A 126 -5.44 33.82 -11.34
C LYS A 126 -5.23 35.34 -11.20
N ARG A 127 -4.61 35.80 -10.12
CA ARG A 127 -4.37 37.23 -9.85
C ARG A 127 -3.07 37.75 -10.47
N PHE A 128 -2.02 36.92 -10.50
CA PHE A 128 -0.68 37.32 -10.93
C PHE A 128 -0.30 36.79 -12.32
N GLY A 129 -1.09 35.88 -12.90
CA GLY A 129 -0.88 35.35 -14.26
C GLY A 129 0.51 34.76 -14.45
N ASP A 130 1.20 35.19 -15.50
CA ASP A 130 2.54 34.74 -15.88
C ASP A 130 3.65 35.14 -14.89
N ALA A 131 3.38 36.10 -13.99
CA ALA A 131 4.32 36.52 -12.95
C ALA A 131 4.21 35.67 -11.66
N PHE A 132 3.35 34.65 -11.64
CA PHE A 132 3.17 33.79 -10.47
C PHE A 132 4.25 32.72 -10.36
N ASP A 133 5.06 32.81 -9.30
CA ASP A 133 5.94 31.72 -8.87
C ASP A 133 5.33 31.00 -7.66
N ARG A 134 4.97 29.73 -7.85
CA ARG A 134 4.40 28.87 -6.79
C ARG A 134 5.37 28.66 -5.63
N ASN A 135 6.66 28.45 -5.91
CA ASN A 135 7.67 28.17 -4.88
C ASN A 135 7.88 29.41 -4.01
N GLN A 136 7.92 30.59 -4.63
CA GLN A 136 7.98 31.84 -3.88
C GLN A 136 6.70 32.05 -3.06
N PHE A 137 5.52 31.83 -3.65
CA PHE A 137 4.26 32.08 -2.96
C PHE A 137 4.04 31.18 -1.72
N VAL A 138 4.41 29.90 -1.83
CA VAL A 138 4.29 28.94 -0.71
C VAL A 138 5.24 29.29 0.44
N THR A 139 6.38 29.93 0.14
CA THR A 139 7.37 30.32 1.14
C THR A 139 7.17 31.72 1.72
N THR A 140 6.37 32.59 1.09
CA THR A 140 6.19 33.98 1.53
C THR A 140 4.79 34.32 2.04
N ASN A 141 3.76 33.58 1.63
CA ASN A 141 2.39 33.91 2.01
C ASN A 141 2.07 33.47 3.44
N ALA A 142 1.67 34.41 4.30
CA ALA A 142 1.39 34.15 5.72
C ALA A 142 0.36 33.04 5.96
N ARG A 143 -0.70 32.94 5.13
CA ARG A 143 -1.74 31.90 5.27
C ARG A 143 -1.24 30.53 4.84
N VAL A 144 -0.45 30.48 3.78
CA VAL A 144 0.15 29.21 3.32
C VAL A 144 1.18 28.71 4.32
N LEU A 145 2.01 29.61 4.86
CA LEU A 145 2.96 29.29 5.93
C LEU A 145 2.27 28.80 7.20
N GLU A 146 1.14 29.40 7.59
CA GLU A 146 0.35 28.93 8.74
C GLU A 146 -0.21 27.52 8.50
N HIS A 147 -0.77 27.26 7.32
CA HIS A 147 -1.26 25.92 6.96
C HIS A 147 -0.14 24.89 6.86
N GLN A 148 1.02 25.26 6.31
CA GLN A 148 2.19 24.38 6.26
C GLN A 148 2.68 24.04 7.66
N LYS A 149 2.77 25.03 8.55
CA LYS A 149 3.15 24.83 9.95
C LYS A 149 2.17 23.89 10.67
N GLN A 150 0.87 24.02 10.42
CA GLN A 150 -0.13 23.11 10.96
C GLN A 150 0.11 21.67 10.51
N ILE A 151 0.41 21.45 9.22
CA ILE A 151 0.73 20.12 8.68
C ILE A 151 1.98 19.56 9.34
N ASP A 152 3.05 20.36 9.44
CA ASP A 152 4.32 19.94 10.02
C ASP A 152 4.17 19.55 11.51
N GLU A 153 3.38 20.31 12.28
CA GLU A 153 3.07 20.01 13.68
C GLU A 153 2.27 18.71 13.83
N ILE A 154 1.30 18.47 12.95
CA ILE A 154 0.51 17.22 12.93
C ILE A 154 1.43 16.04 12.61
N HIS A 155 2.27 16.16 11.57
CA HIS A 155 3.23 15.12 11.18
C HIS A 155 4.20 14.78 12.31
N ALA A 156 4.74 15.80 12.99
CA ALA A 156 5.67 15.60 14.09
C ALA A 156 5.01 14.86 15.27
N LYS A 157 3.79 15.25 15.66
CA LYS A 157 3.03 14.57 16.72
C LYS A 157 2.65 13.14 16.33
N TYR A 158 2.19 12.93 15.10
CA TYR A 158 1.84 11.61 14.60
C TYR A 158 3.07 10.68 14.60
N ALA A 159 4.21 11.15 14.09
CA ALA A 159 5.45 10.39 14.08
C ALA A 159 5.92 10.02 15.49
N ASP A 160 5.85 10.95 16.46
CA ASP A 160 6.19 10.66 17.86
C ASP A 160 5.27 9.60 18.48
N CYS A 161 3.96 9.70 18.26
CA CYS A 161 2.99 8.71 18.73
C CYS A 161 3.26 7.32 18.15
N MET A 162 3.51 7.23 16.84
CA MET A 162 3.78 5.96 16.16
C MET A 162 5.10 5.33 16.62
N ASN A 163 6.16 6.13 16.77
CA ASN A 163 7.48 5.66 17.23
C ASN A 163 7.43 5.12 18.66
N ARG A 164 6.62 5.72 19.53
CA ARG A 164 6.45 5.29 20.93
C ARG A 164 5.35 4.24 21.11
N ASN A 165 4.64 3.90 20.04
CA ASN A 165 3.43 3.09 20.08
C ASN A 165 2.36 3.63 21.05
N ASP A 166 2.24 4.96 21.15
CA ASP A 166 1.29 5.66 22.01
C ASP A 166 -0.07 5.78 21.32
N LEU A 167 -0.90 4.74 21.47
CA LEU A 167 -2.23 4.67 20.90
C LEU A 167 -3.21 5.66 21.55
N GLU A 168 -2.98 6.02 22.81
CA GLU A 168 -3.80 7.02 23.51
C GLU A 168 -3.50 8.41 22.97
N GLY A 169 -2.22 8.76 22.81
CA GLY A 169 -1.77 9.98 22.15
C GLY A 169 -2.33 10.11 20.73
N LEU A 170 -2.38 9.00 19.98
CA LEU A 170 -2.98 9.00 18.64
C LEU A 170 -4.49 9.28 18.66
N LYS A 171 -5.22 8.75 19.65
CA LYS A 171 -6.64 9.07 19.85
C LYS A 171 -6.82 10.54 20.22
N GLN A 172 -6.00 11.07 21.13
CA GLN A 172 -6.07 12.48 21.53
C GLN A 172 -5.80 13.40 20.35
N LEU A 173 -4.83 13.08 19.50
CA LEU A 173 -4.56 13.83 18.27
C LEU A 173 -5.81 13.92 17.37
N ILE A 174 -6.55 12.82 17.20
CA ILE A 174 -7.80 12.79 16.41
C ILE A 174 -8.87 13.71 17.03
N LEU A 175 -8.97 13.72 18.37
CA LEU A 175 -9.93 14.56 19.10
C LEU A 175 -9.55 16.05 19.04
N ASP A 176 -8.26 16.37 19.22
CA ASP A 176 -7.70 17.72 19.17
C ASP A 176 -7.89 18.35 17.78
N LEU A 177 -7.69 17.56 16.72
CA LEU A 177 -7.95 17.97 15.34
C LEU A 177 -9.46 18.10 15.03
N GLY A 178 -10.32 17.71 15.97
CA GLY A 178 -11.77 17.81 15.83
C GLY A 178 -12.34 16.92 14.72
N ILE A 179 -11.65 15.83 14.38
CA ILE A 179 -12.04 14.93 13.29
C ILE A 179 -13.36 14.23 13.64
N VAL A 180 -14.34 14.40 12.76
CA VAL A 180 -15.69 13.81 12.88
C VAL A 180 -15.83 12.57 12.02
N CYS A 181 -16.66 11.64 12.46
CA CYS A 181 -17.04 10.49 11.67
C CYS A 181 -17.74 10.94 10.38
N PRO A 182 -17.30 10.51 9.18
CA PRO A 182 -17.90 10.91 7.91
C PRO A 182 -19.37 10.50 7.75
N ILE A 183 -19.82 9.50 8.51
CA ILE A 183 -21.18 8.93 8.38
C ILE A 183 -22.13 9.54 9.42
N SER A 184 -21.74 9.57 10.69
CA SER A 184 -22.60 10.07 11.77
C SER A 184 -22.40 11.55 12.08
N GLY A 185 -21.29 12.16 11.65
CA GLY A 185 -20.91 13.52 12.04
C GLY A 185 -20.46 13.65 13.51
N THR A 186 -20.44 12.56 14.27
CA THR A 186 -20.10 12.57 15.69
C THR A 186 -18.61 12.33 15.94
N ARG A 187 -18.12 12.74 17.12
CA ARG A 187 -16.75 12.50 17.60
C ARG A 187 -16.68 11.38 18.65
N ASN A 188 -17.69 10.52 18.70
CA ASN A 188 -17.81 9.47 19.69
C ASN A 188 -16.95 8.26 19.33
N TRP A 189 -15.64 8.43 19.49
CA TRP A 189 -14.63 7.45 19.12
C TRP A 189 -14.30 6.48 20.27
N THR A 190 -14.02 5.22 19.94
CA THR A 190 -13.44 4.25 20.88
C THR A 190 -11.95 4.49 21.08
N ASP A 191 -11.31 3.69 21.94
CA ASP A 191 -9.85 3.67 22.02
C ASP A 191 -9.25 3.06 20.76
N VAL A 192 -8.06 3.54 20.41
CA VAL A 192 -7.30 3.02 19.28
C VAL A 192 -6.70 1.65 19.66
N ARG A 193 -6.78 0.68 18.76
CA ARG A 193 -6.20 -0.65 18.95
C ARG A 193 -5.38 -1.03 17.73
N GLN A 194 -4.29 -1.76 17.98
CA GLN A 194 -3.53 -2.40 16.92
C GLN A 194 -4.28 -3.61 16.39
N PHE A 195 -4.26 -3.77 15.06
CA PHE A 195 -4.83 -4.94 14.41
C PHE A 195 -3.85 -5.52 13.42
N ASN A 196 -3.50 -6.79 13.62
CA ASN A 196 -2.57 -7.49 12.77
C ASN A 196 -3.19 -7.75 11.40
N LEU A 197 -2.47 -7.31 10.36
CA LEU A 197 -2.91 -7.42 8.97
C LEU A 197 -2.59 -8.80 8.36
N MET A 198 -1.96 -9.72 9.06
CA MET A 198 -1.74 -11.07 8.55
C MET A 198 -2.98 -11.95 8.77
N PHE A 199 -3.31 -12.76 7.77
CA PHE A 199 -4.28 -13.82 7.95
C PHE A 199 -3.65 -14.99 8.69
N ALA A 200 -4.15 -15.27 9.89
CA ALA A 200 -3.80 -16.45 10.65
C ALA A 200 -4.71 -17.63 10.26
N THR A 201 -4.11 -18.81 10.15
CA THR A 201 -4.78 -20.10 10.05
C THR A 201 -4.17 -21.06 11.05
N LYS A 202 -4.81 -22.21 11.25
CA LYS A 202 -4.39 -23.24 12.19
C LYS A 202 -3.90 -24.44 11.40
N MET A 203 -2.71 -24.93 11.71
CA MET A 203 -2.13 -26.11 11.06
C MET A 203 -2.11 -27.26 12.06
N GLY A 204 -2.83 -28.34 11.75
CA GLY A 204 -2.94 -29.52 12.62
C GLY A 204 -4.30 -30.21 12.50
N SER A 205 -4.37 -31.49 12.87
CA SER A 205 -5.60 -32.29 12.86
C SER A 205 -6.49 -32.04 14.08
N VAL A 206 -5.95 -31.49 15.16
CA VAL A 206 -6.65 -31.19 16.41
C VAL A 206 -6.64 -29.67 16.64
N ILE A 207 -7.82 -29.09 16.86
CA ILE A 207 -8.03 -27.64 16.97
C ILE A 207 -7.24 -27.03 18.15
N ASP A 208 -7.10 -27.76 19.25
CA ASP A 208 -6.54 -27.23 20.50
C ASP A 208 -5.00 -27.25 20.56
N ASP A 209 -4.33 -28.10 19.77
CA ASP A 209 -2.85 -28.21 19.74
C ASP A 209 -2.26 -27.78 18.38
N SER A 210 -3.01 -26.95 17.66
CA SER A 210 -2.62 -26.52 16.31
C SER A 210 -1.78 -25.24 16.35
N ASP A 211 -0.61 -25.34 15.71
CA ASP A 211 0.30 -24.23 15.50
C ASP A 211 -0.38 -23.17 14.63
N THR A 212 -0.22 -21.89 15.03
CA THR A 212 -0.71 -20.77 14.24
C THR A 212 0.22 -20.56 13.05
N LEU A 213 -0.33 -20.67 11.85
CA LEU A 213 0.34 -20.41 10.58
C LEU A 213 -0.21 -19.13 9.97
N TYR A 214 0.57 -18.45 9.15
CA TYR A 214 0.13 -17.22 8.49
C TYR A 214 0.16 -17.39 6.98
N LEU A 215 -0.81 -16.80 6.29
CA LEU A 215 -0.70 -16.53 4.86
C LEU A 215 0.26 -15.36 4.67
N ARG A 216 1.23 -15.50 3.77
CA ARG A 216 2.26 -14.47 3.57
C ARG A 216 1.66 -13.11 3.19
N PRO A 217 2.04 -12.00 3.85
CA PRO A 217 1.60 -10.65 3.51
C PRO A 217 2.40 -9.98 2.37
N GLU A 218 3.51 -10.63 1.97
CA GLU A 218 4.41 -10.23 0.88
C GLU A 218 5.14 -11.43 0.28
N THR A 219 5.80 -11.28 -0.87
CA THR A 219 6.59 -12.37 -1.49
C THR A 219 8.08 -12.35 -1.12
N ALA A 220 8.60 -11.20 -0.66
CA ALA A 220 10.01 -10.98 -0.34
C ALA A 220 10.63 -11.98 0.64
N GLN A 221 9.91 -12.39 1.70
CA GLN A 221 10.45 -13.34 2.69
C GLN A 221 10.84 -14.68 2.07
N GLY A 222 10.09 -15.15 1.06
CA GLY A 222 10.41 -16.35 0.30
C GLY A 222 11.76 -16.27 -0.42
N ILE A 223 12.10 -15.07 -0.89
CA ILE A 223 13.38 -14.78 -1.53
C ILE A 223 14.51 -14.76 -0.50
N PHE A 224 14.32 -14.08 0.63
CA PHE A 224 15.36 -13.96 1.66
C PHE A 224 15.76 -15.31 2.25
N VAL A 225 14.80 -16.17 2.60
CA VAL A 225 15.10 -17.49 3.16
C VAL A 225 15.79 -18.43 2.17
N ASN A 226 15.62 -18.18 0.86
CA ASN A 226 16.25 -18.96 -0.20
C ASN A 226 17.52 -18.33 -0.78
N PHE A 227 18.00 -17.21 -0.24
CA PHE A 227 19.19 -16.52 -0.75
C PHE A 227 20.36 -17.46 -0.96
N LEU A 228 20.74 -18.25 0.06
CA LEU A 228 21.86 -19.17 -0.03
C LEU A 228 21.60 -20.35 -0.97
N ASN A 229 20.36 -20.84 -1.05
CA ASN A 229 19.99 -21.94 -1.95
C ASN A 229 20.19 -21.50 -3.41
N VAL A 230 19.67 -20.31 -3.74
CA VAL A 230 19.75 -19.73 -5.08
C VAL A 230 21.17 -19.32 -5.43
N GLN A 231 21.88 -18.66 -4.52
CA GLN A 231 23.26 -18.24 -4.75
C GLN A 231 24.16 -19.45 -5.06
N LYS A 232 24.02 -20.55 -4.30
CA LYS A 232 24.84 -21.75 -4.47
C LYS A 232 24.48 -22.53 -5.73
N SER A 233 23.19 -22.76 -5.99
CA SER A 233 22.75 -23.54 -7.16
C SER A 233 22.97 -22.79 -8.47
N GLY A 234 22.68 -21.50 -8.50
CA GLY A 234 22.89 -20.62 -9.66
C GLY A 234 24.31 -20.09 -9.81
N ARG A 235 25.19 -20.35 -8.82
CA ARG A 235 26.58 -19.82 -8.75
C ARG A 235 26.63 -18.30 -8.90
N MET A 236 25.63 -17.61 -8.37
CA MET A 236 25.46 -16.17 -8.52
C MET A 236 26.54 -15.40 -7.76
N LYS A 237 27.01 -14.29 -8.34
CA LYS A 237 27.92 -13.35 -7.70
C LYS A 237 27.19 -12.03 -7.48
N ILE A 238 27.45 -11.39 -6.34
CA ILE A 238 26.93 -10.04 -6.07
C ILE A 238 27.58 -9.04 -7.04
N PRO A 239 26.79 -8.17 -7.71
CA PRO A 239 25.35 -7.99 -7.52
C PRO A 239 24.48 -8.94 -8.36
N PHE A 240 23.44 -9.49 -7.74
CA PHE A 240 22.45 -10.33 -8.41
C PHE A 240 21.06 -10.15 -7.81
N GLY A 241 20.03 -10.43 -8.59
CA GLY A 241 18.64 -10.36 -8.15
C GLY A 241 17.97 -11.71 -8.07
N ILE A 242 16.97 -11.81 -7.21
CA ILE A 242 16.01 -12.91 -7.20
C ILE A 242 14.62 -12.30 -7.34
N ALA A 243 13.87 -12.76 -8.34
CA ALA A 243 12.52 -12.31 -8.64
C ALA A 243 11.49 -13.39 -8.32
N GLN A 244 10.30 -12.97 -7.91
CA GLN A 244 9.16 -13.83 -7.66
C GLN A 244 7.87 -13.14 -8.10
N ILE A 245 6.97 -13.91 -8.71
CA ILE A 245 5.58 -13.53 -8.91
C ILE A 245 4.73 -14.46 -8.06
N GLY A 246 3.84 -13.92 -7.24
CA GLY A 246 2.97 -14.77 -6.43
C GLY A 246 1.90 -14.03 -5.65
N LYS A 247 0.98 -14.80 -5.08
CA LYS A 247 -0.09 -14.25 -4.22
C LYS A 247 0.46 -13.79 -2.86
N ALA A 248 -0.12 -12.72 -2.34
CA ALA A 248 0.06 -12.22 -0.99
C ALA A 248 -1.31 -11.83 -0.40
N PHE A 249 -1.40 -11.89 0.92
CA PHE A 249 -2.66 -11.73 1.63
C PHE A 249 -2.54 -10.69 2.74
N ARG A 250 -3.40 -9.68 2.73
CA ARG A 250 -3.45 -8.64 3.77
C ARG A 250 -4.87 -8.53 4.28
N ASN A 251 -5.07 -8.62 5.58
CA ASN A 251 -6.35 -8.54 6.24
C ASN A 251 -6.83 -7.07 6.32
N GLU A 252 -6.94 -6.45 5.15
CA GLU A 252 -7.37 -5.07 4.98
C GLU A 252 -8.82 -4.93 5.44
N ILE A 253 -9.04 -3.91 6.26
CA ILE A 253 -10.31 -3.65 6.93
C ILE A 253 -11.12 -2.65 6.12
N VAL A 254 -10.45 -1.63 5.57
CA VAL A 254 -11.11 -0.58 4.79
C VAL A 254 -10.97 -0.93 3.31
N ALA A 255 -11.81 -1.88 2.89
CA ALA A 255 -12.02 -2.25 1.50
C ALA A 255 -12.69 -1.08 0.74
N ARG A 256 -11.90 -0.11 0.27
CA ARG A 256 -12.37 1.00 -0.57
C ARG A 256 -11.55 1.05 -1.85
N GLN A 257 -12.15 1.58 -2.91
CA GLN A 257 -11.49 1.85 -4.20
C GLN A 257 -11.13 0.59 -5.01
N PHE A 258 -12.07 -0.32 -5.25
CA PHE A 258 -11.91 -1.43 -6.22
C PHE A 258 -10.62 -2.24 -5.98
N ILE A 259 -9.81 -2.52 -7.02
CA ILE A 259 -8.57 -3.30 -6.91
C ILE A 259 -7.40 -2.57 -6.20
N PHE A 260 -7.56 -1.32 -5.76
CA PHE A 260 -6.48 -0.60 -5.06
C PHE A 260 -6.24 -1.13 -3.64
N ARG A 261 -7.27 -1.68 -2.99
CA ARG A 261 -7.19 -2.27 -1.65
C ARG A 261 -7.85 -3.64 -1.62
N MET A 262 -7.04 -4.67 -1.83
CA MET A 262 -7.47 -6.07 -1.89
C MET A 262 -6.94 -6.87 -0.71
N ARG A 263 -7.70 -7.89 -0.29
CA ARG A 263 -7.25 -8.84 0.73
C ARG A 263 -6.38 -9.96 0.21
N GLU A 264 -6.57 -10.29 -1.06
CA GLU A 264 -5.79 -11.25 -1.82
C GLU A 264 -5.37 -10.59 -3.12
N PHE A 265 -4.08 -10.55 -3.42
CA PHE A 265 -3.56 -9.95 -4.64
C PHE A 265 -2.25 -10.64 -5.06
N GLU A 266 -1.81 -10.39 -6.29
CA GLU A 266 -0.52 -10.87 -6.79
C GLU A 266 0.50 -9.73 -6.79
N GLN A 267 1.73 -10.04 -6.40
CA GLN A 267 2.86 -9.13 -6.47
C GLN A 267 3.91 -9.67 -7.43
N MET A 268 4.66 -8.75 -8.02
CA MET A 268 5.84 -9.02 -8.82
C MET A 268 7.00 -8.30 -8.14
N GLU A 269 7.75 -9.02 -7.31
CA GLU A 269 8.82 -8.45 -6.49
C GLU A 269 10.18 -8.97 -6.94
N MET A 270 11.19 -8.11 -6.84
CA MET A 270 12.59 -8.47 -7.06
C MET A 270 13.42 -7.92 -5.91
N GLN A 271 14.19 -8.80 -5.26
CA GLN A 271 15.20 -8.41 -4.29
C GLN A 271 16.56 -8.43 -4.99
N PHE A 272 17.18 -7.26 -5.11
CA PHE A 272 18.48 -7.10 -5.76
C PHE A 272 19.57 -6.91 -4.71
N PHE A 273 20.44 -7.91 -4.58
CA PHE A 273 21.47 -7.96 -3.55
C PHE A 273 22.74 -7.29 -4.05
N VAL A 274 23.22 -6.29 -3.31
CA VAL A 274 24.37 -5.45 -3.67
C VAL A 274 25.39 -5.42 -2.54
N ARG A 275 26.59 -4.90 -2.81
CA ARG A 275 27.59 -4.69 -1.75
C ARG A 275 27.24 -3.44 -0.94
N PRO A 276 27.46 -3.46 0.40
CA PRO A 276 27.32 -2.26 1.19
C PRO A 276 28.16 -1.10 0.63
N GLY A 277 27.59 0.10 0.58
CA GLY A 277 28.17 1.31 -0.02
C GLY A 277 27.83 1.54 -1.50
N SER A 278 27.17 0.60 -2.18
CA SER A 278 26.72 0.74 -3.58
C SER A 278 25.20 0.90 -3.73
N GLU A 279 24.47 0.99 -2.62
CA GLU A 279 23.00 0.95 -2.57
C GLU A 279 22.36 2.09 -3.35
N LEU A 280 22.88 3.32 -3.23
CA LEU A 280 22.32 4.51 -3.88
C LEU A 280 22.55 4.51 -5.39
N GLU A 281 23.66 3.95 -5.86
CA GLU A 281 23.96 3.78 -7.28
C GLU A 281 22.95 2.82 -7.91
N TRP A 282 22.78 1.64 -7.32
CA TRP A 282 21.83 0.63 -7.79
C TRP A 282 20.38 1.07 -7.63
N PHE A 283 20.06 1.83 -6.59
CA PHE A 283 18.73 2.44 -6.44
C PHE A 283 18.41 3.38 -7.61
N LYS A 284 19.35 4.26 -7.98
CA LYS A 284 19.17 5.16 -9.13
C LYS A 284 19.00 4.38 -10.43
N TYR A 285 19.86 3.40 -10.67
CA TYR A 285 19.76 2.50 -11.83
C TYR A 285 18.38 1.85 -11.93
N TRP A 286 17.93 1.18 -10.86
CA TRP A 286 16.67 0.47 -10.88
C TRP A 286 15.48 1.42 -10.95
N LYS A 287 15.53 2.59 -10.31
CA LYS A 287 14.48 3.61 -10.44
C LYS A 287 14.28 4.00 -11.90
N ASP A 288 15.36 4.33 -12.61
CA ASP A 288 15.30 4.76 -14.00
C ASP A 288 14.83 3.60 -14.90
N GLU A 289 15.31 2.38 -14.63
CA GLU A 289 14.94 1.19 -15.41
C GLU A 289 13.48 0.76 -15.17
N ARG A 290 12.97 0.89 -13.95
CA ARG A 290 11.55 0.70 -13.63
C ARG A 290 10.69 1.74 -14.31
N LEU A 291 11.10 3.02 -14.30
CA LEU A 291 10.33 4.07 -14.95
C LEU A 291 10.21 3.82 -16.46
N LYS A 292 11.31 3.48 -17.14
CA LYS A 292 11.29 3.12 -18.56
C LYS A 292 10.33 1.97 -18.87
N TRP A 293 10.31 0.94 -18.02
CA TRP A 293 9.38 -0.19 -18.18
C TRP A 293 7.91 0.21 -18.01
N HIS A 294 7.58 1.13 -17.10
CA HIS A 294 6.21 1.64 -16.97
C HIS A 294 5.80 2.47 -18.20
N LEU A 295 6.69 3.33 -18.70
CA LEU A 295 6.44 4.14 -19.89
C LEU A 295 6.32 3.28 -21.16
N SER A 296 7.05 2.17 -21.25
CA SER A 296 6.95 1.25 -22.41
C SER A 296 5.62 0.51 -22.50
N LEU A 297 4.82 0.50 -21.43
CA LEU A 297 3.45 -0.02 -21.44
C LEU A 297 2.42 0.96 -22.03
N GLY A 298 2.86 2.16 -22.45
CA GLY A 298 1.98 3.21 -22.96
C GLY A 298 1.29 4.04 -21.87
N ILE A 299 1.78 3.98 -20.63
CA ILE A 299 1.33 4.86 -19.55
C ILE A 299 1.90 6.26 -19.81
N PRO A 300 1.08 7.32 -19.89
CA PRO A 300 1.57 8.67 -20.11
C PRO A 300 2.47 9.15 -18.96
N ALA A 301 3.52 9.89 -19.31
CA ALA A 301 4.46 10.51 -18.37
C ALA A 301 3.86 11.73 -17.65
#